data_AF-A0A1L8PLR1-F1
#
_entry.id   AF-A0A1L8PLR1-F1
#
_cell.length_a   1.000
_cell.length_b   1.000
_cell.length_c   1.000
_cell.angle_alpha   90.00
_cell.angle_beta   90.00
_cell.angle_gamma   90.00
#
_symmetry.space_group_name_H-M   'P 1'
#
loop_
_entity.id
_entity.type
_entity.pdbx_description
1 polymer ?
#
loop_
_entity_poly.entity_id
_entity_poly.type
_entity_poly.pdbx_seq_one_letter_code
_entity_poly.pdbx_strand_id
1 'polypeptide(L)' 'MILTKHAIERFKERIHNSSYDDIYKFITEDIKKCELLYSINGIEKWRNNQITYVVAKKKKRMKIITIYSYQGKEKGRL' A
#
# COMPACT_ATOMS: atom_id res chain seq x y z
N MET A 1 -1.67 8.78 9.91
CA MET A 1 -1.74 8.35 8.50
C MET A 1 -3.19 8.45 8.05
N ILE A 2 -3.47 8.78 6.78
CA ILE A 2 -4.85 8.83 6.26
C ILE A 2 -5.01 7.76 5.19
N LEU A 3 -5.97 6.85 5.36
CA LEU A 3 -6.40 5.93 4.31
C LEU A 3 -7.55 6.55 3.53
N THR A 4 -7.45 6.59 2.20
CA THR A 4 -8.59 6.99 1.37
C THR A 4 -9.63 5.87 1.30
N LYS A 5 -10.89 6.24 1.06
CA LYS A 5 -11.96 5.26 0.75
C LYS A 5 -11.53 4.30 -0.36
N HIS A 6 -10.92 4.85 -1.41
CA HIS A 6 -10.38 4.07 -2.52
C HIS A 6 -9.32 3.06 -2.05
N ALA A 7 -8.33 3.46 -1.25
CA ALA A 7 -7.32 2.52 -0.74
C ALA A 7 -7.93 1.37 0.08
N ILE A 8 -8.97 1.65 0.88
CA ILE A 8 -9.68 0.65 1.68
C ILE A 8 -10.41 -0.35 0.77
N GLU A 9 -11.14 0.15 -0.24
CA GLU A 9 -11.82 -0.70 -1.23
C GLU A 9 -10.81 -1.59 -1.98
N ARG A 10 -9.69 -1.00 -2.42
CA ARG A 10 -8.64 -1.74 -3.13
C ARG A 10 -7.98 -2.81 -2.28
N PHE A 11 -7.80 -2.55 -0.98
CA PHE A 11 -7.33 -3.55 -0.02
C PHE A 11 -8.32 -4.72 0.09
N LYS A 12 -9.61 -4.42 0.27
CA LYS A 12 -10.65 -5.44 0.40
C LYS A 12 -10.76 -6.32 -0.84
N GLU A 13 -10.63 -5.73 -2.01
CA GLU A 13 -10.67 -6.44 -3.30
C GLU A 13 -9.45 -7.33 -3.56
N ARG A 14 -8.24 -6.94 -3.11
CA ARG A 14 -6.96 -7.55 -3.56
C ARG A 14 -6.21 -8.32 -2.50
N ILE A 15 -6.47 -8.05 -1.22
CA ILE A 15 -5.72 -8.59 -0.10
C ILE A 15 -6.66 -9.38 0.80
N HIS A 16 -7.60 -8.72 1.47
CA HIS A 16 -8.52 -9.38 2.37
C HIS A 16 -9.73 -8.49 2.71
N ASN A 17 -10.94 -9.07 2.73
CA ASN A 17 -12.15 -8.36 3.13
C ASN A 17 -12.26 -8.27 4.67
N SER A 18 -11.63 -7.26 5.27
CA SER A 18 -11.63 -7.02 6.73
C SER A 18 -12.39 -5.76 7.15
N SER A 19 -12.53 -5.58 8.47
CA SER A 19 -12.97 -4.33 9.09
C SER A 19 -11.99 -3.18 8.79
N TYR A 20 -12.45 -1.92 8.95
CA TYR A 20 -11.58 -0.77 8.77
C TYR A 20 -10.40 -0.77 9.74
N ASP A 21 -10.63 -1.14 11.01
CA ASP A 21 -9.60 -1.12 12.05
C ASP A 21 -8.49 -2.14 11.77
N ASP A 22 -8.84 -3.32 11.29
CA ASP A 22 -7.87 -4.35 10.90
C ASP A 22 -7.04 -3.90 9.70
N ILE A 23 -7.69 -3.31 8.70
CA ILE A 23 -7.01 -2.76 7.51
C ILE A 23 -6.05 -1.64 7.92
N TYR A 24 -6.50 -0.73 8.79
CA TYR A 24 -5.70 0.37 9.27
C TYR A 24 -4.49 -0.11 10.06
N LYS A 25 -4.70 -1.05 10.98
CA LYS A 25 -3.63 -1.67 11.77
C LYS A 25 -2.62 -2.39 10.88
N PHE A 26 -3.09 -3.22 9.95
CA PHE A 26 -2.23 -3.92 8.99
C PHE A 26 -1.36 -2.94 8.20
N ILE A 27 -1.96 -1.94 7.55
CA ILE A 27 -1.21 -0.99 6.71
C ILE A 27 -0.23 -0.17 7.55
N THR A 28 -0.61 0.23 8.77
CA THR A 28 0.27 1.00 9.65
C THR A 28 1.53 0.23 10.03
N GLU A 29 1.42 -1.08 10.26
CA GLU A 29 2.57 -1.91 10.58
C GLU A 29 3.37 -2.33 9.34
N ASP A 30 2.70 -2.64 8.24
CA ASP A 30 3.34 -3.09 7.01
C ASP A 30 4.17 -1.97 6.35
N ILE A 31 3.65 -0.74 6.37
CA ILE A 31 4.32 0.39 5.72
C ILE A 31 5.63 0.80 6.38
N LYS A 32 5.82 0.49 7.67
CA LYS A 32 7.09 0.70 8.39
C LYS A 32 8.20 -0.21 7.88
N LYS A 33 7.85 -1.31 7.21
CA LYS A 33 8.77 -2.32 6.67
C LYS A 33 8.93 -2.19 5.15
N CYS A 34 8.24 -1.24 4.52
CA CYS A 34 8.31 -1.03 3.09
C CYS A 34 9.62 -0.35 2.67
N GLU A 35 10.12 -0.77 1.51
CA GLU A 35 11.14 -0.08 0.76
C GLU A 35 10.51 1.03 -0.10
N LEU A 36 11.13 2.22 -0.12
CA LEU A 36 10.76 3.29 -1.05
C LEU A 36 11.36 2.98 -2.43
N LEU A 37 10.51 2.77 -3.43
CA LEU A 37 10.96 2.51 -4.81
C LEU A 37 11.30 3.80 -5.56
N TYR A 38 10.41 4.79 -5.50
CA TYR A 38 10.64 6.11 -6.11
C TYR A 38 9.68 7.17 -5.55
N SER A 39 10.01 8.44 -5.82
CA SER A 39 9.21 9.61 -5.49
C SER A 39 9.16 10.58 -6.66
N ILE A 40 7.96 11.02 -7.04
CA ILE A 40 7.74 11.99 -8.12
C ILE A 40 6.66 12.97 -7.67
N ASN A 41 6.96 14.27 -7.68
CA ASN A 41 6.01 15.35 -7.37
C ASN A 41 5.24 15.16 -6.03
N GLY A 42 5.92 14.64 -5.00
CA GLY A 42 5.31 14.40 -3.68
C GLY A 42 4.41 13.15 -3.61
N ILE A 43 4.40 12.33 -4.66
CA ILE A 43 3.83 11.00 -4.68
C ILE A 43 4.97 9.98 -4.57
N GLU A 44 4.92 9.15 -3.55
CA GLU A 44 5.89 8.09 -3.29
C GLU A 44 5.27 6.72 -3.57
N LYS A 45 6.07 5.80 -4.10
CA LYS A 45 5.70 4.39 -4.26
C LYS A 45 6.55 3.53 -3.34
N TRP A 46 5.87 2.83 -2.43
CA TRP A 46 6.48 2.01 -1.39
C TRP A 46 6.10 0.55 -1.63
N ARG A 47 6.99 -0.38 -1.34
CA ARG A 47 6.74 -1.81 -1.54
C ARG A 47 7.21 -2.63 -0.35
N ASN A 48 6.38 -3.57 0.07
CA ASN A 48 6.76 -4.67 0.94
C ASN A 48 6.22 -5.96 0.34
N ASN A 49 7.11 -6.91 0.03
CA ASN A 49 6.77 -8.17 -0.63
C ASN A 49 5.95 -7.96 -1.92
N GLN A 50 4.71 -8.46 -1.92
CA GLN A 50 3.76 -8.38 -3.03
C GLN A 50 2.85 -7.15 -2.93
N ILE A 51 2.91 -6.39 -1.84
CA ILE A 51 2.05 -5.23 -1.61
C ILE A 51 2.79 -3.95 -1.98
N THR A 52 2.13 -3.11 -2.76
CA THR A 52 2.64 -1.81 -3.19
C THR A 52 1.67 -0.72 -2.78
N TYR A 53 2.20 0.29 -2.09
CA TYR A 53 1.46 1.46 -1.63
C TYR A 53 1.81 2.67 -2.48
N VAL A 54 0.78 3.41 -2.92
CA VAL A 54 0.96 4.73 -3.52
C VAL A 54 0.54 5.78 -2.50
N VAL A 55 1.47 6.67 -2.19
CA VAL A 55 1.39 7.55 -1.04
C VAL A 55 1.55 9.00 -1.49
N ALA A 56 0.58 9.86 -1.19
CA ALA A 56 0.81 11.30 -1.21
C ALA A 56 1.43 11.75 0.11
N LYS A 57 2.60 12.37 0.04
CA LYS A 57 3.28 12.93 1.20
C LYS A 57 3.27 14.46 1.10
N LYS A 58 2.55 15.10 2.04
CA LYS A 58 2.55 16.56 2.18
C LYS A 58 3.00 16.91 3.59
N LYS A 59 4.20 17.47 3.73
CA LYS A 59 4.83 17.80 5.01
C LYS A 59 4.88 16.56 5.93
N LYS A 60 4.19 16.61 7.08
CA LYS A 60 4.11 15.53 8.07
C LYS A 60 2.90 14.60 7.88
N ARG A 61 2.08 14.79 6.84
CA ARG A 61 0.88 13.98 6.59
C ARG A 61 1.11 13.01 5.43
N MET A 62 0.90 11.74 5.73
CA MET A 62 0.94 10.63 4.79
C MET A 62 -0.49 10.23 4.43
N LYS A 63 -0.81 10.21 3.14
CA LYS A 63 -2.12 9.80 2.61
C LYS A 63 -1.95 8.63 1.65
N ILE A 64 -2.51 7.47 1.99
CA ILE A 64 -2.50 6.28 1.13
C ILE A 64 -3.61 6.44 0.08
N ILE A 65 -3.20 6.59 -1.18
CA ILE A 65 -4.10 6.83 -2.31
C ILE A 65 -4.65 5.52 -2.83
N THR A 66 -3.79 4.53 -3.03
CA THR A 66 -4.18 3.22 -3.56
C THR A 66 -3.17 2.16 -3.15
N ILE A 67 -3.61 0.90 -3.25
CA ILE A 67 -2.87 -0.29 -2.86
C ILE A 67 -2.99 -1.30 -3.99
N TYR A 68 -1.85 -1.86 -4.38
CA TYR A 68 -1.76 -2.96 -5.33
C TYR A 68 -1.23 -4.19 -4.62
N SER A 69 -1.76 -5.36 -4.98
CA SER A 69 -1.16 -6.65 -4.65
C SER A 69 -0.74 -7.31 -5.95
N TYR A 70 0.54 -7.69 -6.05
CA TYR A 70 1.05 -8.43 -7.19
C TYR A 70 1.02 -9.92 -6.88
N GLN A 71 -0.06 -10.59 -7.26
CA GLN A 71 -0.11 -12.05 -7.34
C GLN A 71 0.59 -12.52 -8.63
N GLY A 72 1.88 -12.20 -8.76
CA GLY A 72 2.68 -12.80 -9.81
C GLY A 72 2.81 -14.29 -9.51
N LYS A 73 2.22 -15.16 -10.32
CA LYS A 73 2.75 -16.52 -10.45
C LYS A 73 4.23 -16.34 -10.79
N GLU A 74 5.12 -16.83 -9.94
CA GLU A 74 6.52 -17.00 -10.32
C GLU A 74 6.51 -17.87 -11.58
N LYS A 75 6.57 -17.25 -12.77
CA LYS A 75 7.03 -17.95 -13.95
C LYS A 75 8.52 -18.13 -13.70
N GLY A 76 8.86 -19.28 -13.13
CA GLY A 76 10.23 -19.75 -13.00
C GLY A 76 10.93 -19.51 -14.32
N ARG A 77 12.02 -18.74 -14.26
CA ARG A 77 13.02 -18.72 -15.32
C ARG A 77 13.69 -20.10 -15.26
N LEU A 78 13.24 -21.00 -16.14
CA LEU A 78 14.04 -22.14 -16.61
C LEU A 78 14.88 -21.64 -17.79
#